data_AF-A0A061NAW8-F1
#
_entry.id   AF-A0A061NAW8-F1
#
_cell.length_a   1.000
_cell.length_b   1.000
_cell.length_c   1.000
_cell.angle_alpha   90.00
_cell.angle_beta   90.00
_cell.angle_gamma   90.00
#
_symmetry.space_group_name_H-M   'P 1'
#
loop_
_entity.id
_entity.type
_entity.pdbx_description
1 polymer ?
#
loop_
_entity_poly.entity_id
_entity_poly.type
_entity_poly.pdbx_seq_one_letter_code
_entity_poly.pdbx_strand_id
1 'polypeptide(L)'
;MRKHLFAITAISLLAGCNQYGNDLEQDLQQDNAKPHMEDQQPNSIYVKNEKHPPEEEVMLYSDHYAYFLEQFHDELDVLYNHMLNGNYMRAEKSAETLFNYTKDMEGIYTPQSFEDVKELIVSSRVELNAILDDLPNCDGQTDCDNAKTHTENLTNYLVTMEHLYEAKINDLGITS
;
A
#
# COMPACT_ATOMS: atom_id res chain seq x y z
N MET A 1 -14.21 4.99 -60.52
CA MET A 1 -14.71 3.76 -59.84
C MET A 1 -15.35 4.16 -58.52
N ARG A 2 -16.45 3.51 -58.17
CA ARG A 2 -17.37 3.82 -57.08
C ARG A 2 -17.21 2.74 -56.00
N LYS A 3 -17.53 3.08 -54.74
CA LYS A 3 -17.87 2.18 -53.59
C LYS A 3 -16.67 1.63 -52.80
N HIS A 4 -16.63 1.57 -51.46
CA HIS A 4 -17.53 1.92 -50.36
C HIS A 4 -16.81 1.62 -49.03
N LEU A 5 -17.08 2.43 -47.99
CA LEU A 5 -17.37 2.03 -46.58
C LEU A 5 -16.23 1.39 -45.73
N PHE A 6 -16.06 1.57 -44.41
CA PHE A 6 -16.90 1.92 -43.27
C PHE A 6 -16.02 2.48 -42.10
N ALA A 7 -16.64 3.33 -41.26
CA ALA A 7 -16.53 3.55 -39.79
C ALA A 7 -15.20 3.22 -39.03
N ILE A 8 -14.77 3.96 -37.99
CA ILE A 8 -15.40 4.17 -36.67
C ILE A 8 -14.69 5.39 -36.00
N THR A 9 -15.35 6.52 -35.80
CA THR A 9 -15.83 7.08 -34.49
C THR A 9 -14.84 7.14 -33.30
N ALA A 10 -14.42 8.36 -32.99
CA ALA A 10 -14.26 9.03 -31.70
C ALA A 10 -14.06 8.22 -30.40
N ILE A 11 -12.94 8.49 -29.72
CA ILE A 11 -12.91 8.68 -28.26
C ILE A 11 -12.09 9.93 -27.97
N SER A 12 -12.80 11.03 -27.69
CA SER A 12 -12.27 12.22 -27.01
C SER A 12 -12.58 12.06 -25.53
N LEU A 13 -11.61 11.64 -24.72
CA LEU A 13 -11.69 11.62 -23.25
C LEU A 13 -10.30 11.90 -22.67
N LEU A 14 -9.82 13.13 -22.82
CA LEU A 14 -8.65 13.67 -22.10
C LEU A 14 -8.92 15.10 -21.61
N ALA A 15 -10.12 15.33 -21.09
CA ALA A 15 -10.46 16.54 -20.37
C ALA A 15 -11.25 16.15 -19.13
N GLY A 16 -10.54 15.86 -18.04
CA GLY A 16 -11.18 15.47 -16.78
C GLY A 16 -10.28 14.93 -15.67
N CYS A 17 -9.00 15.34 -15.57
CA CYS A 17 -8.17 15.12 -14.38
C CYS A 17 -7.25 16.33 -14.19
N ASN A 18 -7.78 17.45 -13.69
CA ASN A 18 -6.94 18.57 -13.25
C ASN A 18 -7.70 19.34 -12.16
N GLN A 19 -7.86 18.69 -11.00
CA GLN A 19 -8.28 19.40 -9.79
C GLN A 19 -7.75 18.81 -8.47
N TYR A 20 -6.90 17.77 -8.51
CA TYR A 20 -6.29 17.18 -7.30
C TYR A 20 -4.80 17.54 -7.13
N GLY A 21 -4.19 18.24 -8.09
CA GLY A 21 -2.75 18.52 -8.08
C GLY A 21 -2.30 19.67 -7.18
N ASN A 22 -3.21 20.58 -6.78
CA ASN A 22 -2.83 21.76 -5.99
C ASN A 22 -2.91 21.55 -4.48
N ASP A 23 -3.73 20.61 -3.99
CA ASP A 23 -3.89 20.38 -2.55
C ASP A 23 -2.74 19.49 -2.02
N LEU A 24 -2.29 18.52 -2.81
CA LEU A 24 -1.17 17.63 -2.47
C LEU A 24 0.17 18.38 -2.32
N GLU A 25 0.37 19.43 -3.10
CA GLU A 25 1.61 20.22 -3.10
C GLU A 25 1.73 21.16 -1.90
N GLN A 26 0.60 21.51 -1.26
CA GLN A 26 0.58 22.33 -0.05
C GLN A 26 0.80 21.49 1.23
N ASP A 27 0.28 20.26 1.27
CA ASP A 27 0.44 19.38 2.44
C ASP A 27 1.87 18.83 2.55
N LEU A 28 2.51 18.48 1.43
CA LEU A 28 3.92 18.04 1.40
C LEU A 28 4.92 19.11 1.91
N GLN A 29 4.55 20.39 1.89
CA GLN A 29 5.41 21.47 2.39
C GLN A 29 5.32 21.67 3.91
N GLN A 30 4.29 21.15 4.58
CA GLN A 30 4.16 21.25 6.05
C GLN A 30 4.87 20.13 6.81
N ASP A 31 5.05 18.94 6.21
CA ASP A 31 5.66 17.79 6.91
C ASP A 31 7.18 17.74 6.90
N ASN A 32 7.85 18.54 6.07
CA ASN A 32 9.31 18.65 6.06
C ASN A 32 9.91 19.38 7.29
N ALA A 33 9.10 19.70 8.31
CA ALA A 33 9.48 20.57 9.41
C ALA A 33 9.14 20.04 10.81
N LYS A 34 9.27 18.74 11.12
CA LYS A 34 9.27 18.30 12.53
C LYS A 34 10.31 17.21 12.82
N PRO A 35 11.14 17.38 13.88
CA PRO A 35 12.13 16.39 14.27
C PRO A 35 11.49 15.22 15.05
N HIS A 36 12.09 14.04 14.91
CA HIS A 36 11.83 12.82 15.69
C HIS A 36 11.48 13.11 17.16
N MET A 37 10.41 12.51 17.67
CA MET A 37 10.25 12.27 19.11
C MET A 37 9.55 10.93 19.41
N GLU A 38 10.20 10.22 20.34
CA GLU A 38 9.67 9.16 21.20
C GLU A 38 8.35 9.60 21.87
N ASP A 39 7.48 8.62 22.20
CA ASP A 39 6.16 8.77 22.83
C ASP A 39 5.05 9.38 21.94
N GLN A 40 4.67 8.69 20.86
CA GLN A 40 3.43 9.01 20.14
C GLN A 40 2.21 8.57 20.97
N GLN A 41 1.51 9.55 21.56
CA GLN A 41 0.11 9.37 21.93
C GLN A 41 -0.72 9.15 20.66
N PRO A 42 -1.75 8.29 20.68
CA PRO A 42 -2.59 8.03 19.53
C PRO A 42 -3.21 9.33 19.01
N ASN A 43 -3.15 9.55 17.70
CA ASN A 43 -3.76 10.70 17.05
C ASN A 43 -5.26 10.68 17.36
N SER A 44 -5.80 11.79 17.90
CA SER A 44 -7.23 11.88 18.20
C SER A 44 -8.03 12.07 16.91
N ILE A 45 -8.29 10.96 16.21
CA ILE A 45 -9.12 10.91 15.02
C ILE A 45 -10.60 10.91 15.47
N TYR A 46 -11.32 12.00 15.18
CA TYR A 46 -12.66 12.26 15.70
C TYR A 46 -13.74 11.51 14.89
N VAL A 47 -14.50 10.64 15.57
CA VAL A 47 -15.61 9.84 15.04
C VAL A 47 -16.83 10.70 14.66
N LYS A 48 -17.36 10.56 13.44
CA LYS A 48 -18.55 11.32 12.95
C LYS A 48 -19.89 10.57 13.13
N ASN A 49 -19.91 9.45 13.85
CA ASN A 49 -21.14 8.73 14.21
C ASN A 49 -21.42 8.81 15.73
N GLU A 50 -22.11 9.87 16.15
CA GLU A 50 -22.39 10.18 17.57
C GLU A 50 -23.25 9.15 18.33
N LYS A 51 -23.76 8.07 17.69
CA LYS A 51 -24.67 7.12 18.34
C LYS A 51 -24.01 5.86 18.87
N HIS A 52 -22.98 5.34 18.21
CA HIS A 52 -22.19 4.18 18.66
C HIS A 52 -20.78 4.32 18.08
N PRO A 53 -19.83 4.94 18.81
CA PRO A 53 -18.45 4.97 18.36
C PRO A 53 -17.90 3.52 18.26
N PRO A 54 -16.94 3.26 17.35
CA PRO A 54 -16.24 1.99 17.31
C PRO A 54 -15.62 1.66 18.68
N GLU A 55 -15.49 0.37 18.96
CA GLU A 55 -14.80 -0.08 20.18
C GLU A 55 -13.35 0.42 20.17
N GLU A 56 -12.79 0.70 21.35
CA GLU A 56 -11.43 1.24 21.49
C GLU A 56 -10.37 0.35 20.82
N GLU A 57 -10.54 -0.98 20.90
CA GLU A 57 -9.68 -1.94 20.22
C GLU A 57 -9.71 -1.80 18.68
N VAL A 58 -10.85 -1.41 18.12
CA VAL A 58 -11.02 -1.19 16.68
C VAL A 58 -10.31 0.08 16.25
N MET A 59 -10.41 1.15 17.05
CA MET A 59 -9.69 2.40 16.81
C MET A 59 -8.17 2.19 16.87
N LEU A 60 -7.68 1.54 17.92
CA LEU A 60 -6.25 1.26 18.08
C LEU A 60 -5.71 0.40 16.94
N TYR A 61 -6.43 -0.67 16.56
CA TYR A 61 -6.03 -1.48 15.41
C TYR A 61 -6.00 -0.66 14.11
N SER A 62 -7.02 0.19 13.90
CA SER A 62 -7.11 1.06 12.73
C SER A 62 -5.91 2.00 12.60
N ASP A 63 -5.46 2.60 13.71
CA ASP A 63 -4.28 3.48 13.74
C ASP A 63 -3.00 2.70 13.42
N HIS A 64 -2.82 1.51 14.01
CA HIS A 64 -1.69 0.65 13.72
C HIS A 64 -1.67 0.19 12.25
N TYR A 65 -2.84 -0.14 11.70
CA TYR A 65 -2.99 -0.57 10.31
C TYR A 65 -2.69 0.58 9.34
N ALA A 66 -3.15 1.80 9.60
CA ALA A 66 -2.81 2.98 8.80
C ALA A 66 -1.30 3.22 8.75
N TYR A 67 -0.64 3.20 9.91
CA TYR A 67 0.81 3.36 9.98
C TYR A 67 1.55 2.24 9.23
N PHE A 68 1.09 0.99 9.38
CA PHE A 68 1.62 -0.12 8.61
C PHE A 68 1.48 0.09 7.10
N LEU A 69 0.31 0.53 6.61
CA LEU A 69 0.09 0.79 5.18
C LEU A 69 1.06 1.83 4.63
N GLU A 70 1.26 2.94 5.34
CA GLU A 70 2.20 4.00 4.94
C GLU A 70 3.63 3.46 4.81
N GLN A 71 4.13 2.78 5.85
CA GLN A 71 5.47 2.20 5.83
C GLN A 71 5.63 1.10 4.78
N PHE A 72 4.60 0.28 4.57
CA PHE A 72 4.60 -0.77 3.56
C PHE A 72 4.59 -0.19 2.15
N HIS A 73 3.78 0.85 1.90
CA HIS A 73 3.73 1.54 0.61
C HIS A 73 5.10 2.13 0.25
N ASP A 74 5.69 2.89 1.16
CA ASP A 74 6.96 3.58 0.90
C ASP A 74 8.10 2.59 0.63
N GLU A 75 8.23 1.53 1.44
CA GLU A 75 9.28 0.54 1.23
C GLU A 75 9.01 -0.34 -0.01
N LEU A 76 7.74 -0.57 -0.39
CA LEU A 76 7.41 -1.28 -1.62
C LEU A 76 7.82 -0.50 -2.87
N ASP A 77 7.65 0.83 -2.87
CA ASP A 77 8.18 1.67 -3.95
C ASP A 77 9.71 1.59 -4.02
N VAL A 78 10.40 1.59 -2.88
CA VAL A 78 11.85 1.39 -2.81
C VAL A 78 12.26 0.02 -3.37
N LEU A 79 11.57 -1.05 -2.99
CA LEU A 79 11.79 -2.40 -3.52
C LEU A 79 11.62 -2.42 -5.04
N TYR A 80 10.51 -1.88 -5.54
CA TYR A 80 10.20 -1.83 -6.97
C TYR A 80 11.29 -1.09 -7.74
N ASN A 81 11.74 0.05 -7.23
CA ASN A 81 12.85 0.80 -7.80
C ASN A 81 14.17 0.00 -7.81
N HIS A 82 14.47 -0.77 -6.76
CA HIS A 82 15.64 -1.64 -6.73
C HIS A 82 15.56 -2.79 -7.74
N MET A 83 14.39 -3.41 -7.87
CA MET A 83 14.12 -4.47 -8.85
C MET A 83 14.28 -3.98 -10.29
N LEU A 84 13.70 -2.82 -10.63
CA LEU A 84 13.83 -2.23 -11.98
C LEU A 84 15.28 -1.90 -12.36
N ASN A 85 16.07 -1.45 -11.38
CA ASN A 85 17.46 -1.07 -11.60
C ASN A 85 18.43 -2.27 -11.52
N GLY A 86 17.93 -3.50 -11.34
CA GLY A 86 18.75 -4.71 -11.18
C GLY A 86 19.65 -4.68 -9.94
N ASN A 87 19.28 -3.91 -8.91
CA ASN A 87 20.05 -3.78 -7.68
C ASN A 87 19.56 -4.79 -6.64
N TYR A 88 19.75 -6.07 -6.94
CA TYR A 88 19.11 -7.18 -6.20
C TYR A 88 19.54 -7.28 -4.73
N MET A 89 20.77 -6.91 -4.39
CA MET A 89 21.22 -6.85 -3.00
C MET A 89 20.47 -5.79 -2.18
N ARG A 90 20.10 -4.66 -2.81
CA ARG A 90 19.27 -3.66 -2.13
C ARG A 90 17.80 -4.05 -2.12
N ALA A 91 17.32 -4.68 -3.21
CA ALA A 91 15.98 -5.24 -3.26
C ALA A 91 15.77 -6.26 -2.14
N GLU A 92 16.75 -7.13 -1.88
CA GLU A 92 16.71 -8.12 -0.79
C GLU A 92 16.49 -7.43 0.56
N LYS A 93 17.29 -6.39 0.86
CA LYS A 93 17.11 -5.62 2.09
C LYS A 93 15.73 -4.97 2.21
N SER A 94 15.18 -4.44 1.12
CA SER A 94 13.83 -3.87 1.13
C SER A 94 12.75 -4.92 1.33
N ALA A 95 12.89 -6.09 0.70
CA ALA A 95 12.00 -7.22 0.90
C ALA A 95 12.07 -7.74 2.36
N GLU A 96 13.24 -7.78 2.98
CA GLU A 96 13.38 -8.12 4.41
C GLU A 96 12.68 -7.09 5.31
N THR A 97 12.79 -5.80 5.01
CA THR A 97 12.10 -4.73 5.75
C THR A 97 10.59 -4.89 5.66
N LEU A 98 10.04 -5.05 4.46
CA LEU A 98 8.61 -5.32 4.24
C LEU A 98 8.15 -6.60 4.94
N PHE A 99 8.96 -7.67 4.90
CA PHE A 99 8.66 -8.92 5.58
C PHE A 99 8.52 -8.70 7.09
N ASN A 100 9.41 -7.91 7.69
CA ASN A 100 9.32 -7.58 9.11
C ASN A 100 8.07 -6.73 9.42
N TYR A 101 7.72 -5.76 8.58
CA TYR A 101 6.48 -4.99 8.76
C TYR A 101 5.24 -5.90 8.75
N THR A 102 5.14 -6.83 7.80
CA THR A 102 4.00 -7.78 7.75
C THR A 102 3.97 -8.69 8.98
N LYS A 103 5.13 -9.16 9.43
CA LYS A 103 5.25 -10.01 10.62
C LYS A 103 4.84 -9.27 11.90
N ASP A 104 5.26 -8.01 12.05
CA ASP A 104 4.93 -7.19 13.21
C ASP A 104 3.42 -6.90 13.23
N MET A 105 2.83 -6.58 12.07
CA MET A 105 1.39 -6.34 11.94
C MET A 105 0.56 -7.60 12.22
N GLU A 106 0.99 -8.78 11.75
CA GLU A 106 0.35 -10.07 12.09
C GLU A 106 0.39 -10.40 13.59
N GLY A 107 1.37 -9.86 14.32
CA GLY A 107 1.49 -10.01 15.77
C GLY A 107 0.43 -9.23 16.55
N ILE A 108 -0.26 -8.29 15.92
CA ILE A 108 -1.30 -7.46 16.53
C ILE A 108 -2.64 -8.20 16.50
N TYR A 109 -3.36 -8.19 17.62
CA TYR A 109 -4.73 -8.73 17.68
C TYR A 109 -5.60 -8.02 16.64
N THR A 110 -6.21 -8.80 15.74
CA THR A 110 -7.06 -8.28 14.67
C THR A 110 -8.53 -8.35 15.10
N PRO A 111 -9.24 -7.21 15.15
CA PRO A 111 -10.68 -7.20 15.38
C PRO A 111 -11.43 -7.88 14.24
N GLN A 112 -12.60 -8.46 14.53
CA GLN A 112 -13.40 -9.19 13.54
C GLN A 112 -13.73 -8.37 12.29
N SER A 113 -13.88 -7.04 12.43
CA SER A 113 -14.16 -6.14 11.31
C SER A 113 -13.02 -6.06 10.29
N PHE A 114 -11.78 -6.43 10.67
CA PHE A 114 -10.56 -6.34 9.87
C PHE A 114 -9.92 -7.70 9.54
N GLU A 115 -10.60 -8.84 9.79
CA GLU A 115 -10.01 -10.16 9.49
C GLU A 115 -9.75 -10.37 7.97
N ASP A 116 -10.49 -9.69 7.09
CA ASP A 116 -10.26 -9.74 5.65
C ASP A 116 -8.96 -9.04 5.22
N VAL A 117 -8.60 -7.92 5.84
CA VAL A 117 -7.31 -7.27 5.55
C VAL A 117 -6.12 -8.05 6.08
N LYS A 118 -6.30 -8.83 7.14
CA LYS A 118 -5.26 -9.71 7.70
C LYS A 118 -4.87 -10.84 6.73
N GLU A 119 -5.82 -11.40 5.98
CA GLU A 119 -5.52 -12.41 4.96
C GLU A 119 -4.59 -11.86 3.88
N LEU A 120 -4.71 -10.57 3.54
CA LEU A 120 -3.82 -9.90 2.60
C LEU A 120 -2.42 -9.64 3.17
N ILE A 121 -2.30 -9.34 4.47
CA ILE A 121 -0.99 -9.24 5.14
C ILE A 121 -0.27 -10.60 5.07
N VAL A 122 -0.97 -11.69 5.40
CA VAL A 122 -0.41 -13.04 5.32
C VAL A 122 0.01 -13.38 3.89
N SER A 123 -0.83 -13.05 2.91
CA SER A 123 -0.52 -13.27 1.49
C SER A 123 0.69 -12.46 1.04
N SER A 124 0.79 -11.20 1.47
CA SER A 124 1.94 -10.35 1.21
C SER A 124 3.23 -10.94 1.80
N ARG A 125 3.17 -11.50 3.00
CA ARG A 125 4.33 -12.18 3.60
C ARG A 125 4.77 -13.41 2.81
N VAL A 126 3.84 -14.17 2.23
CA VAL A 126 4.16 -15.32 1.38
C VAL A 126 4.89 -14.87 0.12
N GLU A 127 4.41 -13.82 -0.56
CA GLU A 127 5.08 -13.26 -1.73
C GLU A 127 6.46 -12.70 -1.37
N LEU A 128 6.59 -12.00 -0.24
CA LEU A 128 7.88 -11.50 0.26
C LEU A 128 8.88 -12.64 0.53
N ASN A 129 8.43 -13.75 1.10
CA ASN A 129 9.30 -14.91 1.27
C ASN A 129 9.74 -15.49 -0.07
N ALA A 130 8.86 -15.56 -1.07
CA ALA A 130 9.21 -16.00 -2.41
C ALA A 130 10.23 -15.07 -3.08
N ILE A 131 10.08 -13.75 -2.93
CA ILE A 131 11.07 -12.75 -3.39
C ILE A 131 12.43 -13.00 -2.73
N LEU A 132 12.46 -13.19 -1.41
CA LEU A 132 13.70 -13.44 -0.66
C LEU A 132 14.36 -14.79 -1.04
N ASP A 133 13.58 -15.80 -1.41
CA ASP A 133 14.11 -17.08 -1.89
C ASP A 133 14.66 -16.97 -3.32
N ASP A 134 14.07 -16.13 -4.16
CA ASP A 134 14.44 -15.95 -5.57
C ASP A 134 15.62 -14.98 -5.78
N LEU A 135 15.66 -13.87 -5.05
CA LEU A 135 16.66 -12.80 -5.19
C LEU A 135 18.13 -13.28 -5.10
N PRO A 136 18.52 -14.23 -4.25
CA PRO A 136 19.89 -14.75 -4.22
C PRO A 136 20.33 -15.42 -5.53
N ASN A 137 19.37 -15.87 -6.36
CA ASN A 137 19.62 -16.50 -7.65
C ASN A 137 19.68 -15.48 -8.81
N CYS A 138 19.40 -14.21 -8.51
CA CYS A 138 19.48 -13.12 -9.44
C CYS A 138 20.92 -12.64 -9.61
N ASP A 139 21.55 -12.99 -10.71
CA ASP A 139 22.75 -12.29 -11.19
C ASP A 139 22.39 -11.46 -12.43
N GLY A 140 23.19 -10.44 -12.76
CA GLY A 140 22.91 -9.56 -13.91
C GLY A 140 22.86 -10.24 -15.29
N GLN A 141 22.94 -11.58 -15.35
CA GLN A 141 22.77 -12.41 -16.54
C GLN A 141 21.49 -13.28 -16.51
N THR A 142 20.96 -13.58 -15.32
CA THR A 142 19.74 -14.38 -15.11
C THR A 142 18.55 -13.44 -14.87
N ASP A 143 17.50 -13.58 -15.67
CA ASP A 143 16.31 -12.74 -15.50
C ASP A 143 15.59 -13.09 -14.19
N CYS A 144 15.19 -12.07 -13.46
CA CYS A 144 14.53 -12.18 -12.15
C CYS A 144 13.01 -12.15 -12.28
N ASP A 145 12.49 -12.79 -13.32
CA ASP A 145 11.07 -12.70 -13.70
C ASP A 145 10.14 -13.17 -12.59
N ASN A 146 10.51 -14.21 -11.84
CA ASN A 146 9.72 -14.69 -10.71
C ASN A 146 9.67 -13.65 -9.59
N ALA A 147 10.82 -13.15 -9.12
CA ALA A 147 10.87 -12.12 -8.09
C ALA A 147 10.16 -10.83 -8.52
N LYS A 148 10.24 -10.45 -9.80
CA LYS A 148 9.46 -9.32 -10.36
C LYS A 148 7.96 -9.60 -10.30
N THR A 149 7.52 -10.78 -10.71
CA THR A 149 6.10 -11.20 -10.64
C THR A 149 5.58 -11.14 -9.20
N HIS A 150 6.35 -11.65 -8.24
CA HIS A 150 6.00 -11.59 -6.82
C HIS A 150 5.95 -10.13 -6.31
N THR A 151 6.85 -9.26 -6.79
CA THR A 151 6.81 -7.83 -6.47
C THR A 151 5.55 -7.15 -7.04
N GLU A 152 5.14 -7.49 -8.26
CA GLU A 152 3.89 -7.00 -8.86
C GLU A 152 2.65 -7.48 -8.08
N ASN A 153 2.65 -8.72 -7.58
CA ASN A 153 1.60 -9.23 -6.70
C ASN A 153 1.50 -8.42 -5.40
N LEU A 154 2.63 -8.04 -4.80
CA LEU A 154 2.64 -7.18 -3.61
C LEU A 154 2.00 -5.82 -3.88
N THR A 155 2.25 -5.22 -5.04
CA THR A 155 1.59 -3.96 -5.43
C THR A 155 0.08 -4.13 -5.52
N ASN A 156 -0.39 -5.24 -6.11
CA ASN A 156 -1.82 -5.52 -6.19
C ASN A 156 -2.44 -5.76 -4.79
N TYR A 157 -1.71 -6.42 -3.89
CA TYR A 157 -2.15 -6.61 -2.52
C TYR A 157 -2.19 -5.29 -1.75
N LEU A 158 -1.21 -4.41 -1.89
CA LEU A 158 -1.23 -3.08 -1.28
C LEU A 158 -2.46 -2.29 -1.70
N VAL A 159 -2.73 -2.19 -3.00
CA VAL A 159 -3.93 -1.50 -3.52
C VAL A 159 -5.22 -2.10 -2.95
N THR A 160 -5.27 -3.43 -2.82
CA THR A 160 -6.44 -4.10 -2.24
C THR A 160 -6.57 -3.83 -0.74
N MET A 161 -5.45 -3.84 -0.02
CA MET A 161 -5.39 -3.52 1.41
C MET A 161 -5.86 -2.09 1.68
N GLU A 162 -5.37 -1.11 0.93
CA GLU A 162 -5.78 0.29 1.01
C GLU A 162 -7.28 0.46 0.74
N HIS A 163 -7.79 -0.16 -0.33
CA HIS A 163 -9.22 -0.08 -0.68
C HIS A 163 -10.11 -0.69 0.41
N LEU A 164 -9.75 -1.88 0.90
CA LEU A 164 -10.52 -2.54 1.94
C LEU A 164 -10.46 -1.73 3.24
N TYR A 165 -9.29 -1.26 3.63
CA TYR A 165 -9.12 -0.41 4.81
C TYR A 165 -9.99 0.85 4.73
N GLU A 166 -9.94 1.58 3.60
CA GLU A 166 -10.77 2.76 3.37
C GLU A 166 -12.27 2.43 3.47
N ALA A 167 -12.71 1.32 2.90
CA ALA A 167 -14.09 0.87 3.00
C ALA A 167 -14.49 0.57 4.46
N LYS A 168 -13.61 -0.06 5.24
CA LYS A 168 -13.86 -0.39 6.66
C LYS A 168 -13.95 0.85 7.53
N ILE A 169 -12.99 1.76 7.43
CA ILE A 169 -12.99 2.97 8.26
C ILE A 169 -14.24 3.81 7.95
N ASN A 170 -14.65 3.89 6.68
CA ASN A 170 -15.88 4.56 6.29
C ASN A 170 -17.15 3.89 6.85
N ASP A 171 -17.27 2.57 6.78
CA ASP A 171 -18.40 1.82 7.35
C ASP A 171 -18.50 1.98 8.88
N LEU A 172 -17.34 1.99 9.53
CA LEU A 172 -17.21 2.18 10.99
C LEU A 172 -17.38 3.65 11.41
N GLY A 173 -17.40 4.60 10.47
CA GLY A 173 -17.46 6.03 10.77
C GLY A 173 -16.19 6.61 11.38
N ILE A 174 -15.05 5.95 11.13
CA ILE A 174 -13.69 6.40 11.44
C ILE A 174 -13.26 7.28 10.28
N THR A 175 -13.02 8.57 10.51
CA THR A 175 -12.64 9.51 9.45
C THR A 175 -11.18 9.93 9.63
N SER A 176 -10.32 9.60 8.68
CA SER A 176 -8.92 10.05 8.59
C SER A 176 -8.80 11.58 8.50
#